data_AF-A0A960S9E0-F1
#
_entry.id   AF-A0A960S9E0-F1
#
_cell.length_a   1.000
_cell.length_b   1.000
_cell.length_c   1.000
_cell.angle_alpha   90.00
_cell.angle_beta   90.00
_cell.angle_gamma   90.00
#
_symmetry.space_group_name_H-M   'P 1'
#
loop_
_entity.id
_entity.type
_entity.pdbx_description
1 polymer ?
#
loop_
_entity_poly.entity_id
_entity_poly.type
_entity_poly.pdbx_seq_one_letter_code
_entity_poly.pdbx_strand_id
1 'polypeptide(L)' 'MNETLNLIEIYPSVQGETSLTGLPTTFIRTAACNLRCSWCDSTYTFGRGTPTPLKTILEQVQTFNC' A
#
# COMPACT_ATOMS: atom_id res chain seq x y z
N MET A 1 -14.25 -15.28 0.09
CA MET A 1 -13.13 -14.38 0.44
C MET A 1 -13.75 -13.05 0.86
N ASN A 2 -14.01 -12.86 2.16
CA ASN A 2 -14.58 -11.62 2.73
C ASN A 2 -13.51 -10.86 3.53
N GLU A 3 -12.28 -10.85 3.02
CA GLU A 3 -11.17 -10.17 3.68
C GLU A 3 -11.16 -8.71 3.26
N THR A 4 -11.13 -7.82 4.25
CA THR A 4 -11.12 -6.37 4.07
C THR A 4 -9.82 -5.84 4.67
N LEU A 5 -9.09 -5.02 3.91
CA LEU A 5 -7.89 -4.33 4.36
C LEU A 5 -8.18 -2.84 4.47
N ASN A 6 -7.61 -2.18 5.46
CA ASN A 6 -7.68 -0.72 5.55
C ASN A 6 -6.56 -0.12 4.70
N LEU A 7 -6.89 0.56 3.62
CA LEU A 7 -5.92 1.16 2.71
C LEU A 7 -5.71 2.65 2.98
N ILE A 8 -4.48 3.10 2.75
CA ILE A 8 -4.12 4.52 2.65
C ILE A 8 -4.06 4.92 1.19
N GLU A 9 -3.32 4.17 0.37
CA GLU A 9 -3.11 4.46 -1.04
C GLU A 9 -2.70 3.20 -1.81
N ILE A 10 -2.96 3.22 -3.12
CA ILE A 10 -2.53 2.22 -4.08
C ILE A 10 -2.15 2.93 -5.39
N TYR A 11 -0.96 2.68 -5.92
CA TYR A 11 -0.46 3.35 -7.12
C TYR A 11 0.68 2.57 -7.79
N PRO A 12 0.84 2.67 -9.13
CA PRO A 12 2.01 2.16 -9.84
C PRO A 12 3.19 3.13 -9.74
N SER A 13 4.39 2.61 -9.56
CA SER A 13 5.65 3.38 -9.59
C SER A 13 6.83 2.45 -9.93
N VAL A 14 8.05 2.91 -9.68
CA VAL A 14 9.28 2.13 -9.75
C VAL A 14 9.79 1.87 -8.33
N GLN A 15 10.18 0.64 -8.02
CA GLN A 15 10.79 0.31 -6.73
C GLN A 15 12.09 1.09 -6.54
N GLY A 16 12.22 1.79 -5.42
CA GLY A 16 13.36 2.65 -5.12
C GLY A 16 14.48 1.95 -4.36
N GLU A 17 14.18 0.84 -3.68
CA GLU A 17 15.09 0.27 -2.67
C GLU A 17 15.44 -1.21 -2.85
N THR A 18 16.62 -1.58 -2.34
CA THR A 18 17.12 -2.96 -2.23
C THR A 18 17.30 -3.65 -3.60
N SER A 19 17.25 -4.98 -3.66
CA SER A 19 17.58 -5.80 -4.82
C SER A 19 16.62 -5.65 -6.00
N LEU A 20 15.45 -5.04 -5.79
CA LEU A 20 14.43 -4.84 -6.82
C LEU A 20 14.37 -3.38 -7.29
N THR A 21 15.29 -2.52 -6.85
CA THR A 21 15.37 -1.13 -7.31
C THR A 21 15.36 -1.07 -8.85
N GLY A 22 14.50 -0.23 -9.41
CA GLY A 22 14.37 -0.03 -10.86
C GLY A 22 13.26 -0.83 -11.53
N LEU A 23 12.62 -1.79 -10.83
CA LEU A 23 11.50 -2.54 -11.40
C LEU A 23 10.17 -1.78 -11.28
N PRO A 24 9.32 -1.79 -12.33
CA PRO A 24 7.93 -1.37 -12.21
C PRO A 24 7.22 -2.16 -11.10
N THR A 25 6.51 -1.48 -10.21
CA THR A 25 5.86 -2.10 -9.05
C THR A 25 4.61 -1.32 -8.66
N THR A 26 3.52 -2.03 -8.42
CA THR A 26 2.35 -1.45 -7.76
C THR A 26 2.54 -1.51 -6.24
N PHE A 27 2.46 -0.36 -5.59
CA PHE A 27 2.51 -0.25 -4.14
C PHE A 27 1.10 -0.25 -3.55
N ILE A 28 0.90 -1.03 -2.49
CA ILE A 28 -0.33 -1.06 -1.70
C ILE A 28 0.04 -0.68 -0.27
N ARG A 29 -0.30 0.54 0.15
CA ARG A 29 0.00 1.04 1.50
C ARG A 29 -1.21 0.85 2.41
N THR A 30 -1.08 0.03 3.44
CA THR A 30 -2.12 -0.19 4.44
C THR A 30 -2.06 0.86 5.56
N ALA A 31 -3.19 1.05 6.23
CA ALA A 31 -3.30 1.87 7.42
C ALA A 31 -2.93 1.09 8.68
N ALA A 32 -2.72 1.84 9.76
CA ALA A 32 -2.36 1.39 11.09
C ALA A 32 -0.96 0.76 11.20
N CYS A 33 -0.13 1.37 12.05
CA CYS A 33 1.10 0.79 12.55
C CYS A 33 0.99 0.70 14.07
N ASN A 34 1.50 -0.37 14.69
CA ASN A 34 1.57 -0.49 16.15
C ASN A 34 2.75 0.28 16.77
N LEU A 35 3.66 0.80 15.95
CA LEU A 35 4.81 1.60 16.37
C LEU A 35 4.55 3.10 16.19
N ARG A 36 5.28 3.93 16.93
CA ARG A 36 5.26 5.41 16.85
C ARG A 36 6.68 5.96 16.79
N CYS A 37 7.43 5.52 15.79
CA CYS A 37 8.80 5.94 15.56
C CYS A 37 8.85 7.46 15.31
N SER A 38 9.73 8.18 15.99
CA SER A 38 9.91 9.63 15.82
C SER A 38 10.50 10.02 14.46
N TRP A 39 11.15 9.07 13.78
CA TRP A 39 11.76 9.21 12.46
C TRP A 39 10.91 8.60 11.32
N CYS A 40 9.61 8.38 11.56
CA CYS A 40 8.73 7.88 10.50
C CYS A 40 8.44 9.00 9.49
N ASP A 41 8.74 8.74 8.22
CA ASP A 41 8.42 9.64 7.10
C ASP A 41 6.92 9.60 6.71
N SER A 42 6.23 8.52 7.06
CA SER A 42 4.86 8.20 6.62
C SER A 42 3.87 8.20 7.79
N THR A 43 3.98 9.16 8.71
CA THR A 43 3.14 9.24 9.93
C THR A 43 1.64 9.33 9.64
N TYR A 44 1.26 9.82 8.46
CA TYR A 44 -0.14 9.87 8.00
C TYR A 44 -0.79 8.48 7.92
N THR A 45 0.01 7.40 7.85
CA THR A 45 -0.49 6.01 7.83
C THR A 45 -1.04 5.52 9.17
N PHE A 46 -0.78 6.24 10.27
CA PHE A 46 -1.23 5.83 11.61
C PHE A 46 -2.74 5.97 11.82
N GLY A 47 -3.47 6.59 10.89
CA GLY A 47 -4.92 6.69 10.89
C GLY A 47 -5.64 5.37 10.60
N ARG A 48 -6.97 5.43 10.44
CA ARG A 48 -7.80 4.24 10.20
C ARG A 48 -7.73 3.71 8.76
N GLY A 49 -7.41 4.55 7.79
CA GLY A 49 -7.53 4.22 6.36
C GLY A 49 -8.96 3.95 5.93
N THR A 50 -9.11 3.45 4.70
CA THR A 50 -10.39 3.11 4.07
C THR A 50 -10.56 1.59 4.02
N PRO A 51 -11.59 1.02 4.66
CA PRO A 51 -11.90 -0.41 4.55
C PRO A 51 -12.19 -0.77 3.09
N THR A 52 -11.34 -1.61 2.51
CA THR A 52 -11.38 -1.98 1.10
C THR A 52 -11.36 -3.52 0.96
N PRO A 53 -12.34 -4.13 0.28
CA PRO A 53 -12.34 -5.58 0.05
C PRO A 53 -11.13 -6.02 -0.77
N LEU A 54 -10.51 -7.15 -0.40
CA LEU A 54 -9.34 -7.68 -1.10
C LEU A 54 -9.59 -7.87 -2.60
N LYS A 55 -10.79 -8.29 -2.98
CA LYS A 55 -11.20 -8.43 -4.37
C LYS A 55 -11.05 -7.10 -5.15
N THR A 56 -11.53 -6.00 -4.59
CA THR A 56 -11.44 -4.66 -5.21
C THR A 56 -9.99 -4.22 -5.36
N ILE A 57 -9.14 -4.54 -4.37
CA ILE A 57 -7.70 -4.24 -4.43
C ILE A 57 -7.07 -4.99 -5.61
N LEU A 58 -7.33 -6.29 -5.74
CA LEU A 58 -6.79 -7.11 -6.82
C LEU A 58 -7.27 -6.66 -8.20
N GLU A 59 -8.55 -6.32 -8.32
CA GLU A 59 -9.12 -5.75 -9.55
C GLU A 59 -8.41 -4.44 -9.92
N GLN A 60 -8.15 -3.57 -8.95
CA GLN A 60 -7.44 -2.32 -9.19
C GLN A 60 -5.97 -2.55 -9.57
N VAL A 61 -5.26 -3.46 -8.91
CA VAL A 61 -3.86 -3.80 -9.26
C VAL A 61 -3.76 -4.28 -10.71
N GLN A 62 -4.73 -5.07 -11.18
CA GLN A 62 -4.75 -5.58 -12.56
C GLN A 62 -4.92 -4.48 -13.61
N THR A 63 -5.45 -3.30 -13.24
CA THR A 63 -5.53 -2.14 -14.14
C THR A 63 -4.19 -1.45 -14.34
N PHE A 64 -3.23 -1.67 -13.46
CA PHE A 64 -1.88 -1.16 -13.60
C PHE A 64 -1.05 -2.16 -14.39
N ASN A 65 -0.71 -1.83 -15.64
CA ASN A 65 0.18 -2.61 -16.50
C ASN A 65 1.65 -2.54 -16.02
N CYS A 66 1.91 -3.01 -14.80
CA CYS A 66 3.25 -3.17 -14.24
C CYS A 66 3.86 -4.51 -14.67
#